data_AF-A0A645HMB5-F1
#
_entry.id   AF-A0A645HMB5-F1
#
_cell.length_a   1.000
_cell.length_b   1.000
_cell.length_c   1.000
_cell.angle_alpha   90.00
_cell.angle_beta   90.00
_cell.angle_gamma   90.00
#
_symmetry.space_group_name_H-M   'P 1'
#
loop_
_entity.id
_entity.type
_entity.pdbx_description
1 polymer ?
#
loop_
_entity_poly.entity_id
_entity_poly.type
_entity_poly.pdbx_seq_one_letter_code
_entity_poly.pdbx_strand_id
1 'polypeptide(L)' 'MIQRQGEIIPIEVKAADNTKAKSLGVYIDTYKPAYAIKLSGRNFGFENRIKTVPLYAAFCI' A
#
# COMPACT_ATOMS: atom_id res chain seq x y z
N MET A 1 -1.04 -0.86 -9.20
CA MET A 1 -2.38 -1.37 -8.82
C MET A 1 -2.41 -2.82 -9.25
N ILE A 2 -2.84 -3.75 -8.40
CA ILE A 2 -2.97 -5.18 -8.73
C ILE A 2 -4.45 -5.57 -8.63
N GLN A 3 -4.95 -6.35 -9.57
CA GLN A 3 -6.28 -6.96 -9.48
C GLN A 3 -6.13 -8.41 -9.04
N ARG A 4 -6.79 -8.79 -7.93
CA ARG A 4 -6.86 -10.17 -7.43
C ARG A 4 -8.33 -10.52 -7.28
N GLN A 5 -8.78 -11.58 -7.95
CA GLN A 5 -10.15 -12.10 -7.81
C GLN A 5 -11.27 -11.05 -8.02
N GLY A 6 -11.05 -10.08 -8.90
CA GLY A 6 -12.01 -9.00 -9.17
C GLY A 6 -11.90 -7.79 -8.23
N GLU A 7 -11.11 -7.88 -7.16
CA GLU A 7 -10.82 -6.77 -6.24
C GLU A 7 -9.55 -6.02 -6.67
N ILE A 8 -9.63 -4.68 -6.69
CA ILE A 8 -8.50 -3.82 -7.02
C ILE A 8 -7.77 -3.44 -5.73
N ILE A 9 -6.53 -3.92 -5.61
CA ILE A 9 -5.64 -3.62 -4.51
C ILE A 9 -4.76 -2.43 -4.93
N PRO A 10 -4.92 -1.26 -4.28
CA PRO A 10 -4.05 -0.13 -4.54
C PRO A 10 -2.65 -0.42 -3.99
N ILE A 11 -1.64 -0.11 -4.80
CA ILE A 11 -0.23 -0.23 -4.42
C ILE A 11 0.42 1.12 -4.63
N GLU A 12 1.01 1.66 -3.58
CA GLU A 12 1.75 2.91 -3.60
C GLU A 12 3.22 2.66 -3.26
N VAL A 13 4.12 3.15 -4.10
CA VAL A 13 5.58 3.03 -3.89
C VAL A 13 6.12 4.40 -3.49
N LYS A 14 6.87 4.47 -2.38
CA LYS A 14 7.50 5.68 -1.86
C LYS A 14 8.99 5.42 -1.66
N ALA A 15 9.82 6.09 -2.45
CA ALA A 15 11.27 6.05 -2.29
C ALA A 15 11.77 6.86 -1.08
N ALA A 16 11.00 7.85 -0.61
CA ALA A 16 11.38 8.74 0.49
C ALA A 16 10.42 8.62 1.70
N ASP A 17 10.92 8.98 2.89
CA ASP A 17 10.24 8.87 4.21
C ASP A 17 8.98 9.73 4.40
N ASN A 18 8.44 10.29 3.32
CA ASN A 18 7.28 11.17 3.37
C ASN A 18 6.01 10.33 3.55
N THR A 19 5.59 10.16 4.81
CA THR A 19 4.61 9.17 5.28
C THR A 19 3.16 9.47 4.93
N LYS A 20 2.82 10.71 4.52
CA LYS A 20 1.45 11.06 4.12
C LYS A 20 1.14 10.55 2.72
N ALA A 21 0.56 9.36 2.65
CA ALA A 21 -0.04 8.80 1.45
C ALA A 21 -1.42 9.46 1.21
N LYS A 22 -1.42 10.73 0.80
CA LYS A 22 -2.65 11.52 0.61
C LYS A 22 -3.54 10.92 -0.49
N SER A 23 -2.94 10.38 -1.55
CA SER A 23 -3.59 9.68 -2.66
C SER A 23 -4.19 8.33 -2.25
N LEU A 24 -3.43 7.53 -1.49
CA LEU A 24 -3.88 6.22 -1.04
C LEU A 24 -5.09 6.32 -0.11
N GLY A 25 -5.09 7.30 0.80
CA GLY A 25 -6.21 7.55 1.72
C GLY A 25 -7.53 7.83 0.98
N VAL A 26 -7.50 8.70 -0.04
CA VAL A 26 -8.69 9.04 -0.85
C VAL A 26 -9.20 7.81 -1.61
N TYR A 27 -8.30 6.99 -2.16
CA TYR A 27 -8.69 5.76 -2.85
C TYR A 27 -9.31 4.74 -1.89
N ILE A 28 -8.73 4.58 -0.69
CA ILE A 28 -9.27 3.67 0.33
C ILE A 28 -10.65 4.13 0.80
N ASP A 29 -10.86 5.44 0.99
CA ASP A 29 -12.14 6.00 1.42
C ASP A 29 -13.23 5.83 0.35
N THR A 30 -12.89 6.09 -0.91
CA THR A 30 -13.81 6.04 -2.05
C THR A 30 -14.19 4.61 -2.43
N TYR A 31 -13.20 3.71 -2.52
CA TYR A 31 -13.40 2.36 -3.08
C TYR A 31 -13.39 1.24 -2.04
N LYS A 32 -13.08 1.55 -0.77
CA LYS A 32 -13.04 0.61 0.36
C LYS A 32 -12.41 -0.76 0.00
N PRO A 33 -11.20 -0.78 -0.57
CA PRO A 33 -10.54 -2.03 -0.92
C PRO A 33 -10.27 -2.87 0.34
N ALA A 34 -10.21 -4.20 0.19
CA ALA A 34 -9.95 -5.12 1.28
C ALA A 34 -8.64 -4.78 2.04
N TYR A 35 -7.59 -4.45 1.31
CA TYR A 35 -6.33 -3.94 1.85
C TYR A 35 -5.57 -3.14 0.80
N ALA A 36 -4.60 -2.35 1.26
CA ALA A 36 -3.67 -1.59 0.43
C ALA A 36 -2.23 -2.01 0.71
N ILE A 37 -1.34 -1.84 -0.26
CA ILE A 37 0.09 -2.13 -0.08
C ILE A 37 0.89 -0.84 -0.28
N LYS A 38 1.78 -0.56 0.66
CA LYS A 38 2.69 0.56 0.63
C LYS A 38 4.12 0.04 0.60
N LEU A 39 4.80 0.23 -0.51
CA LEU A 39 6.23 -0.07 -0.62
C LEU A 39 7.02 1.14 -0.16
N SER A 40 7.87 0.99 0.86
CA SER A 40 8.70 2.09 1.37
C SER A 40 10.05 1.60 1.89
N GLY A 41 10.97 2.52 2.21
CA GLY A 41 12.22 2.16 2.91
C GLY A 41 12.03 1.71 4.36
N ARG A 42 10.81 1.75 4.90
CA ARG A 42 10.49 1.35 6.28
C ARG A 42 10.34 -0.16 6.40
N ASN A 43 10.49 -0.65 7.64
CA ASN A 43 10.26 -2.04 8.00
C ASN A 43 8.80 -2.48 7.77
N PHE A 44 8.59 -3.80 7.74
CA PHE A 44 7.26 -4.37 7.63
C PHE A 44 6.32 -3.83 8.70
N GLY A 45 5.13 -3.45 8.28
CA GLY A 45 4.10 -2.94 9.18
C GLY A 45 2.73 -3.20 8.59
N PHE A 46 1.73 -3.35 9.46
CA PHE A 46 0.35 -3.44 9.05
C PHE A 46 -0.49 -2.54 9.94
N GLU A 47 -1.00 -1.45 9.36
CA GLU A 47 -1.78 -0.47 10.10
C GLU A 47 -2.88 0.06 9.19
N ASN A 48 -4.10 0.24 9.70
CA ASN A 48 -5.20 0.84 8.95
C ASN A 48 -5.50 0.14 7.59
N ARG A 49 -5.35 -1.19 7.52
CA ARG A 49 -5.47 -2.01 6.29
C ARG A 49 -4.40 -1.71 5.23
N ILE A 50 -3.31 -1.02 5.60
CA ILE A 50 -2.16 -0.74 4.74
C ILE A 50 -1.01 -1.65 5.18
N LYS A 51 -0.61 -2.56 4.29
CA LYS A 51 0.61 -3.37 4.43
C LYS A 51 1.80 -2.55 3.97
N THR A 52 2.63 -2.12 4.90
CA THR A 52 3.94 -1.52 4.58
C THR A 52 4.93 -2.64 4.34
N VAL A 53 5.51 -2.66 3.13
CA VAL A 53 6.52 -3.62 2.71
C VAL A 53 7.81 -2.85 2.40
N PRO A 54 8.97 -3.28 2.93
CA PRO A 54 10.26 -2.70 2.58
C PRO A 54 10.54 -2.80 1.08
N LEU A 55 11.21 -1.81 0.48
CA LEU A 55 11.59 -1.87 -0.95
C LEU A 55 12.41 -3.12 -1.29
N TYR A 56 13.28 -3.57 -0.38
CA TYR A 56 14.06 -4.81 -0.55
C TYR A 56 13.20 -6.08 -0.53
N ALA A 57 11.99 -6.01 0.02
CA ALA A 57 11.06 -7.12 0.16
C ALA A 57 9.88 -7.03 -0.81
N ALA A 58 9.99 -6.20 -1.86
CA ALA A 58 8.94 -6.07 -2.87
C ALA A 58 8.59 -7.39 -3.57
N PHE A 59 9.50 -8.38 -3.55
CA PHE A 59 9.27 -9.73 -4.07
C PHE A 59 8.24 -10.55 -3.28
N CYS A 60 7.85 -10.12 -2.07
CA CYS A 60 6.87 -10.82 -1.22
C CYS A 60 5.41 -10.44 -1.50
N ILE A 61 5.14 -9.65 -2.55
CA ILE A 61 3.81 -9.07 -2.86
C ILE A 61 3.08 -9.86 -3.94
#